data_AF-A0A957NYW1-F1
#
_entry.id   AF-A0A957NYW1-F1
#
_cell.length_a   1.000
_cell.length_b   1.000
_cell.length_c   1.000
_cell.angle_alpha   90.00
_cell.angle_beta   90.00
_cell.angle_gamma   90.00
#
_symmetry.space_group_name_H-M   'P 1'
#
loop_
_entity.id
_entity.type
_entity.pdbx_description
1 polymer ?
#
loop_
_entity_poly.entity_id
_entity_poly.type
_entity_poly.pdbx_seq_one_letter_code
_entity_poly.pdbx_strand_id
1 'polypeptide(L)'
;DPTGSWYEICCVDGQSVWIAAGSVLVQNNAHTAPLAVTGPAPTPTDTGTPTLTPTASGTPTPTPPPLLIWRGPEYSPTDNKFLTIWIEITAGTFDGPPVPGYIVRAEYQAANSLEVFPRPNALGDVPSKSQLEWNWFPQNENARQYNLKYEYKPAPPLVTTITPPPFPIPTATFDALGAIGTGRWTYWLEDDQGNIVTEKMIFDTNPGNPRREIWIHWIKAR
;
A
#
# COMPACT_ATOMS: atom_id res chain seq x y z
N ASP A 1 -14.90 -23.99 8.63
CA ASP A 1 -15.91 -24.15 9.69
C ASP A 1 -17.01 -23.10 9.48
N PRO A 2 -18.15 -23.16 10.19
CA PRO A 2 -19.28 -22.24 9.97
C PRO A 2 -18.96 -20.76 10.21
N THR A 3 -17.89 -20.47 10.95
CA THR A 3 -17.41 -19.12 11.26
C THR A 3 -16.37 -18.61 10.25
N GLY A 4 -15.86 -19.47 9.36
CA GLY A 4 -14.87 -19.12 8.34
C GLY A 4 -13.43 -19.00 8.85
N SER A 5 -13.15 -19.42 10.08
CA SER A 5 -11.81 -19.35 10.70
C SER A 5 -10.89 -20.50 10.26
N TRP A 6 -11.45 -21.60 9.76
CA TRP A 6 -10.72 -22.79 9.32
C TRP A 6 -11.23 -23.31 7.98
N TYR A 7 -10.32 -23.76 7.12
CA TYR A 7 -10.65 -24.51 5.91
C TYR A 7 -10.28 -25.98 6.09
N GLU A 8 -11.16 -26.87 5.62
CA GLU A 8 -10.79 -28.27 5.40
C GLU A 8 -10.22 -28.36 3.99
N ILE A 9 -8.97 -28.79 3.87
CA ILE A 9 -8.33 -29.08 2.60
C ILE A 9 -8.33 -30.58 2.43
N CYS A 10 -8.95 -31.05 1.35
CA CYS A 10 -8.84 -32.45 0.97
C CYS A 10 -7.55 -32.71 0.18
N CYS A 11 -7.12 -33.97 0.21
CA CYS A 11 -6.11 -34.56 -0.66
C CYS A 11 -4.64 -34.17 -0.39
N VAL A 12 -4.31 -33.71 0.82
CA VAL A 12 -2.91 -33.66 1.26
C VAL A 12 -2.50 -35.09 1.62
N ASP A 13 -1.66 -35.71 0.80
CA ASP A 13 -1.25 -37.12 0.91
C ASP A 13 -2.45 -38.11 1.03
N GLY A 14 -3.55 -37.81 0.34
CA GLY A 14 -4.75 -38.65 0.33
C GLY A 14 -5.64 -38.56 1.58
N GLN A 15 -5.35 -37.63 2.49
CA GLN A 15 -6.15 -37.36 3.69
C GLN A 15 -6.74 -35.94 3.66
N SER A 16 -7.83 -35.75 4.41
CA SER A 16 -8.39 -34.42 4.68
C SER A 16 -7.75 -33.83 5.93
N VAL A 17 -7.35 -32.56 5.87
CA VAL A 17 -6.70 -31.84 6.96
C VAL A 17 -7.31 -30.46 7.16
N TRP A 18 -7.32 -30.00 8.41
CA TRP A 18 -7.79 -28.66 8.77
C TRP A 18 -6.63 -27.67 8.79
N ILE A 19 -6.82 -26.50 8.17
CA ILE A 19 -5.85 -25.41 8.17
C ILE A 19 -6.51 -24.08 8.53
N ALA A 20 -5.77 -23.22 9.22
CA ALA A 20 -6.26 -21.89 9.58
C ALA A 20 -6.43 -21.03 8.33
N ALA A 21 -7.52 -20.25 8.26
CA ALA A 21 -7.84 -19.41 7.11
C ALA A 21 -6.75 -18.38 6.78
N GLY A 22 -6.05 -17.86 7.79
CA GLY A 22 -4.94 -16.91 7.60
C GLY A 22 -3.66 -17.51 7.02
N SER A 23 -3.57 -18.84 6.89
CA SER A 23 -2.40 -19.54 6.36
C SER A 23 -2.56 -19.98 4.91
N VAL A 24 -3.68 -19.63 4.25
CA VAL A 24 -3.98 -20.04 2.88
C VAL A 24 -4.49 -18.88 2.04
N LEU A 25 -4.07 -18.84 0.79
CA LEU A 25 -4.60 -17.91 -0.21
C LEU A 25 -5.75 -18.61 -0.95
N VAL A 26 -6.98 -18.17 -0.70
CA VAL A 26 -8.15 -18.67 -1.42
C VAL A 26 -8.24 -17.97 -2.78
N GLN A 27 -8.09 -18.72 -3.87
CA GLN A 27 -8.39 -18.21 -5.21
C GLN A 27 -9.86 -18.50 -5.56
N ASN A 28 -10.61 -17.43 -5.88
CA ASN A 28 -12.06 -17.40 -6.10
C ASN A 28 -12.90 -17.44 -4.81
N ASN A 29 -14.23 -17.49 -4.97
CA ASN A 29 -15.17 -17.43 -3.86
C ASN A 29 -15.35 -18.81 -3.19
N ALA A 30 -14.82 -18.98 -1.98
CA ALA A 30 -15.01 -20.20 -1.19
C ALA A 30 -16.40 -20.32 -0.52
N HIS A 31 -17.26 -19.29 -0.58
CA HIS A 31 -18.61 -19.36 0.02
C HIS A 31 -19.56 -20.33 -0.70
N THR A 32 -19.22 -20.78 -1.91
CA THR A 32 -19.97 -21.82 -2.62
C THR A 32 -19.42 -23.22 -2.36
N ALA A 33 -18.30 -23.35 -1.65
CA ALA A 33 -17.76 -24.63 -1.26
C ALA A 33 -18.68 -25.28 -0.20
N PRO A 34 -18.92 -26.60 -0.29
CA PRO A 34 -19.72 -27.30 0.71
C PRO A 34 -19.14 -27.09 2.10
N LEU A 35 -19.99 -26.75 3.07
CA LEU A 35 -19.58 -26.73 4.46
C LEU A 35 -19.22 -28.16 4.87
N ALA A 36 -17.94 -28.39 5.14
CA ALA A 36 -17.45 -29.64 5.69
C ALA A 36 -18.10 -29.89 7.06
N VAL A 37 -18.85 -30.98 7.18
CA VAL A 37 -19.45 -31.48 8.45
C VAL A 37 -18.63 -32.65 9.03
N THR A 38 -17.45 -32.91 8.45
CA THR A 38 -16.56 -34.01 8.81
C THR A 38 -15.75 -33.68 10.06
N GLY A 39 -16.36 -33.99 11.21
CA GLY A 39 -15.70 -34.03 12.51
C GLY A 39 -15.37 -32.66 13.11
N PRO A 40 -15.30 -32.56 14.45
CA PRO A 40 -14.96 -31.30 15.10
C PRO A 40 -13.54 -30.87 14.72
N ALA A 41 -13.37 -29.59 14.39
CA ALA A 41 -12.05 -28.97 14.33
C ALA A 41 -11.31 -29.25 15.66
N PRO A 42 -9.99 -29.53 15.63
CA PRO A 42 -9.25 -29.84 16.83
C PRO A 42 -9.40 -28.74 17.88
N THR A 43 -9.89 -29.12 19.06
CA THR A 43 -9.97 -28.21 20.21
C THR A 43 -8.55 -27.76 20.55
N PRO A 44 -8.27 -26.46 20.69
CA PRO A 44 -6.97 -26.01 21.15
C PRO A 44 -6.66 -26.70 22.48
N THR A 45 -5.56 -27.45 22.50
CA THR A 45 -5.10 -28.11 23.73
C THR A 45 -4.40 -27.04 24.57
N ASP A 46 -5.06 -26.57 25.61
CA ASP A 46 -4.45 -25.71 26.64
C ASP A 46 -3.28 -26.49 27.27
N THR A 47 -2.08 -26.24 26.76
CA THR A 47 -0.86 -26.85 27.25
C THR A 47 -0.12 -25.82 28.09
N GLY A 48 -0.13 -26.04 29.40
CA GLY A 48 0.73 -25.36 30.36
C GLY A 48 0.03 -24.25 31.15
N THR A 49 -0.13 -24.49 32.46
CA THR A 49 -0.33 -23.44 33.45
C THR A 49 0.81 -22.41 33.27
N PRO A 50 0.54 -21.14 32.95
CA PRO A 50 1.60 -20.15 32.84
C PRO A 50 2.21 -19.94 34.23
N THR A 51 3.46 -20.35 34.41
CA THR A 51 4.30 -19.86 35.50
C THR A 51 4.32 -18.34 35.38
N LEU A 52 3.89 -17.63 36.44
CA LEU A 52 3.90 -16.17 36.51
C LEU A 52 5.32 -15.68 36.22
N THR A 53 5.57 -15.33 34.97
CA THR A 53 6.73 -14.56 34.57
C THR A 53 6.48 -13.17 35.12
N PRO A 54 7.42 -12.55 35.85
CA PRO A 54 7.22 -11.20 36.37
C PRO A 54 6.79 -10.29 35.22
N THR A 55 5.59 -9.72 35.36
CA THR A 55 5.06 -8.74 34.41
C THR A 55 6.06 -7.60 34.33
N ALA A 56 6.85 -7.56 33.26
CA ALA A 56 7.54 -6.35 32.87
C ALA A 56 6.44 -5.33 32.52
N SER A 57 6.02 -4.56 33.53
CA SER A 57 5.17 -3.39 33.36
C SER A 57 6.02 -2.28 32.76
N GLY A 58 6.40 -2.46 31.51
CA GLY A 58 6.74 -1.39 30.61
C GLY A 58 5.85 -1.61 29.39
N THR A 59 4.76 -0.86 29.28
CA THR A 59 4.22 -0.61 27.94
C THR A 59 5.40 -0.10 27.13
N PRO A 60 5.86 -0.78 26.06
CA PRO A 60 6.89 -0.19 25.22
C PRO A 60 6.32 1.13 24.75
N THR A 61 6.89 2.24 25.21
CA THR A 61 6.57 3.54 24.65
C THR A 61 6.84 3.40 23.15
N PRO A 62 5.83 3.59 22.27
CA PRO A 62 6.05 3.50 20.84
C PRO A 62 7.22 4.44 20.52
N THR A 63 8.31 3.86 20.02
CA THR A 63 9.43 4.67 19.58
C THR A 63 8.90 5.47 18.40
N PRO A 64 8.93 6.83 18.46
CA PRO A 64 8.42 7.63 17.36
C PRO A 64 9.12 7.23 16.06
N PRO A 65 8.41 7.24 14.92
CA PRO A 65 9.02 6.92 13.65
C PRO A 65 10.25 7.81 13.43
N PRO A 66 11.35 7.27 12.89
CA PRO A 66 12.61 8.00 12.75
C PRO A 66 12.49 9.21 11.80
N LEU A 67 11.49 9.23 10.93
CA LEU A 67 11.12 10.36 10.10
C LEU A 67 9.84 11.03 10.64
N LEU A 68 9.94 12.32 10.95
CA LEU A 68 8.83 13.15 11.40
C LEU A 68 8.32 14.04 10.26
N ILE A 69 7.01 14.24 10.16
CA ILE A 69 6.45 15.18 9.19
C ILE A 69 6.81 16.60 9.63
N TRP A 70 7.44 17.34 8.73
CA TRP A 70 7.66 18.77 8.92
C TRP A 70 6.57 19.61 8.27
N ARG A 71 6.19 19.27 7.03
CA ARG A 71 5.19 20.01 6.26
C ARG A 71 4.46 19.10 5.29
N GLY A 72 3.22 19.46 4.99
CA GLY A 72 2.32 18.69 4.13
C GLY A 72 1.49 17.67 4.90
N PRO A 73 0.68 16.85 4.21
CA PRO A 73 0.57 16.77 2.75
C PRO A 73 -0.08 18.03 2.14
N GLU A 74 0.57 18.61 1.15
CA GLU A 74 0.05 19.71 0.34
C GLU A 74 -0.49 19.17 -0.97
N TYR A 75 -1.67 19.64 -1.38
CA TYR A 75 -2.35 19.12 -2.55
C TYR A 75 -2.43 20.17 -3.65
N SER A 76 -1.85 19.85 -4.80
CA SER A 76 -1.84 20.72 -5.97
C SER A 76 -2.80 20.21 -7.05
N PRO A 77 -3.58 21.10 -7.68
CA PRO A 77 -4.42 20.74 -8.81
C PRO A 77 -3.55 20.35 -10.01
N THR A 78 -3.97 19.33 -10.76
CA THR A 78 -3.28 18.83 -11.95
C THR A 78 -4.29 18.30 -12.97
N ASP A 79 -3.95 18.40 -14.26
CA ASP A 79 -4.66 17.76 -15.36
C ASP A 79 -4.15 16.33 -15.65
N ASN A 80 -3.03 15.94 -15.02
CA ASN A 80 -2.44 14.61 -15.08
C ASN A 80 -3.47 13.52 -14.82
N LYS A 81 -3.49 12.49 -15.67
CA LYS A 81 -4.38 11.32 -15.54
C LYS A 81 -3.79 10.21 -14.65
N PHE A 82 -2.90 10.61 -13.74
CA PHE A 82 -2.19 9.75 -12.80
C PHE A 82 -2.02 10.49 -11.46
N LEU A 83 -1.59 9.77 -10.43
CA LEU A 83 -1.27 10.31 -9.11
C LEU A 83 0.24 10.50 -8.99
N THR A 84 0.67 11.62 -8.39
CA THR A 84 2.08 11.88 -8.08
C THR A 84 2.23 12.26 -6.60
N ILE A 85 3.22 11.69 -5.93
CA ILE A 85 3.66 12.13 -4.60
C ILE A 85 5.11 12.59 -4.71
N TRP A 86 5.33 13.88 -4.48
CA TRP A 86 6.62 14.54 -4.40
C TRP A 86 7.06 14.55 -2.93
N ILE A 87 8.25 14.02 -2.66
CA ILE A 87 8.70 13.78 -1.31
C ILE A 87 10.05 14.43 -1.09
N GLU A 88 10.12 15.29 -0.09
CA GLU A 88 11.37 15.86 0.41
C GLU A 88 11.75 15.19 1.74
N ILE A 89 13.00 14.75 1.85
CA ILE A 89 13.54 14.14 3.07
C ILE A 89 14.87 14.81 3.41
N THR A 90 14.93 15.52 4.55
CA THR A 90 16.13 16.22 5.01
C THR A 90 16.57 15.79 6.40
N ALA A 91 17.85 15.96 6.72
CA ALA A 91 18.39 15.60 8.04
C ALA A 91 18.30 16.77 9.04
N GLY A 92 17.71 16.53 10.21
CA GLY A 92 17.72 17.40 11.38
C GLY A 92 16.86 18.66 11.30
N THR A 93 16.84 19.37 10.17
CA THR A 93 16.13 20.64 9.99
C THR A 93 15.46 20.70 8.62
N PHE A 94 14.53 21.64 8.44
CA PHE A 94 13.89 21.93 7.15
C PHE A 94 14.92 22.08 6.03
N ASP A 95 15.85 23.02 6.16
CA ASP A 95 16.95 23.26 5.19
C ASP A 95 18.15 22.32 5.39
N GLY A 96 17.92 21.15 6.00
CA GLY A 96 18.95 20.15 6.22
C GLY A 96 19.42 19.49 4.91
N PRO A 97 20.54 18.75 4.91
CA PRO A 97 20.97 18.03 3.74
C PRO A 97 19.94 16.94 3.34
N PRO A 98 19.69 16.70 2.04
CA PRO A 98 18.79 15.65 1.59
C PRO A 98 19.31 14.26 1.98
N VAL A 99 18.40 13.39 2.42
CA VAL A 99 18.75 12.05 2.90
C VAL A 99 18.39 10.98 1.86
N PRO A 100 19.37 10.24 1.32
CA PRO A 100 19.11 9.15 0.39
C PRO A 100 18.71 7.84 1.09
N GLY A 101 18.21 6.88 0.32
CA GLY A 101 18.02 5.49 0.75
C GLY A 101 16.60 5.09 1.17
N TYR A 102 15.62 6.00 1.07
CA TYR A 102 14.23 5.69 1.42
C TYR A 102 13.37 5.38 0.20
N ILE A 103 12.48 4.39 0.32
CA ILE A 103 11.53 4.01 -0.73
C ILE A 103 10.12 4.36 -0.26
N VAL A 104 9.29 4.86 -1.18
CA VAL A 104 7.88 5.12 -0.91
C VAL A 104 7.03 3.93 -1.36
N ARG A 105 6.15 3.49 -0.46
CA ARG A 105 5.14 2.47 -0.71
C ARG A 105 3.75 3.08 -0.68
N ALA A 106 2.83 2.49 -1.43
CA ALA A 106 1.44 2.89 -1.42
C ALA A 106 0.51 1.69 -1.58
N GLU A 107 -0.67 1.83 -1.00
CA GLU A 107 -1.79 0.90 -1.04
C GLU A 107 -3.08 1.66 -1.35
N TYR A 108 -4.02 0.96 -1.96
CA TYR A 108 -5.33 1.48 -2.30
C TYR A 108 -6.45 0.56 -1.82
N GLN A 109 -7.47 1.16 -1.20
CA GLN A 109 -8.71 0.52 -0.80
C GLN A 109 -9.88 1.25 -1.47
N ALA A 110 -10.65 0.55 -2.30
CA ALA A 110 -11.84 1.13 -2.93
C ALA A 110 -12.90 1.48 -1.87
N ALA A 111 -13.66 2.57 -2.07
CA ALA A 111 -14.61 3.08 -1.07
C ALA A 111 -15.68 2.06 -0.60
N ASN A 112 -15.99 1.08 -1.46
CA ASN A 112 -16.98 0.03 -1.19
C ASN A 112 -16.33 -1.36 -1.03
N SER A 113 -15.03 -1.43 -0.74
CA SER A 113 -14.30 -2.69 -0.55
C SER A 113 -13.50 -2.66 0.74
N LEU A 114 -13.38 -3.82 1.37
CA LEU A 114 -12.43 -4.03 2.47
C LEU A 114 -11.05 -4.46 1.96
N GLU A 115 -10.94 -4.84 0.68
CA GLU A 115 -9.68 -5.26 0.08
C GLU A 115 -8.72 -4.09 -0.09
N VAL A 116 -7.45 -4.34 0.24
CA VAL A 116 -6.35 -3.39 0.12
C VAL A 116 -5.38 -3.96 -0.91
N PHE A 117 -5.06 -3.16 -1.93
CA PHE A 117 -4.18 -3.56 -3.00
C PHE A 117 -2.89 -2.74 -2.97
N PRO A 118 -1.71 -3.37 -3.05
CA PRO A 118 -0.47 -2.63 -3.25
C PRO A 118 -0.51 -1.88 -4.57
N ARG A 119 -0.02 -0.65 -4.55
CA ARG A 119 0.15 0.22 -5.71
C ARG A 119 1.64 0.53 -5.83
N PRO A 120 2.38 -0.24 -6.62
CA PRO A 120 3.81 0.00 -6.79
C PRO A 120 4.03 1.31 -7.54
N ASN A 121 5.18 1.93 -7.28
CA ASN A 121 5.62 3.12 -7.98
C ASN A 121 5.86 2.76 -9.47
N ALA A 122 5.32 3.56 -10.39
CA ALA A 122 5.52 3.41 -11.82
C ALA A 122 7.00 3.62 -12.24
N LEU A 123 7.79 4.25 -11.37
CA LEU A 123 9.24 4.42 -11.56
C LEU A 123 10.05 3.22 -11.03
N GLY A 124 9.41 2.25 -10.38
CA GLY A 124 10.06 1.16 -9.65
C GLY A 124 10.50 1.57 -8.25
N ASP A 125 11.26 0.69 -7.60
CA ASP A 125 11.83 0.89 -6.25
C ASP A 125 13.04 1.83 -6.31
N VAL A 126 12.77 3.10 -6.67
CA VAL A 126 13.77 4.16 -6.75
C VAL A 126 13.92 4.80 -5.37
N PRO A 127 15.09 4.67 -4.71
CA PRO A 127 15.32 5.27 -3.42
C PRO A 127 15.46 6.79 -3.51
N SER A 128 15.29 7.46 -2.37
CA SER A 128 15.53 8.90 -2.25
C SER A 128 16.98 9.24 -2.61
N LYS A 129 17.18 10.41 -3.22
CA LYS A 129 18.45 10.90 -3.72
C LYS A 129 19.19 11.74 -2.67
N SER A 130 20.49 11.87 -2.84
CA SER A 130 21.35 12.77 -2.06
C SER A 130 21.36 14.21 -2.59
N GLN A 131 20.42 14.56 -3.46
CA GLN A 131 20.28 15.88 -4.06
C GLN A 131 18.80 16.24 -4.14
N LEU A 132 18.50 17.53 -3.94
CA LEU A 132 17.16 18.09 -4.15
C LEU A 132 16.99 18.46 -5.62
N GLU A 133 15.84 18.10 -6.17
CA GLU A 133 15.37 18.47 -7.50
C GLU A 133 14.09 19.27 -7.36
N TRP A 134 13.76 20.07 -8.38
CA TRP A 134 12.50 20.82 -8.40
C TRP A 134 11.45 20.08 -9.23
N ASN A 135 10.23 19.98 -8.71
CA ASN A 135 9.10 19.39 -9.46
C ASN A 135 8.65 20.29 -10.62
N TRP A 136 9.04 21.57 -10.60
CA TRP A 136 8.74 22.58 -11.60
C TRP A 136 9.87 23.64 -11.66
N PHE A 137 9.75 24.63 -12.52
CA PHE A 137 10.65 25.78 -12.50
C PHE A 137 10.60 26.51 -11.12
N PRO A 138 11.73 26.81 -10.46
CA PRO A 138 11.78 27.32 -9.09
C PRO A 138 11.02 28.63 -8.82
N GLN A 139 10.72 29.38 -9.87
CA GLN A 139 10.02 30.67 -9.79
C GLN A 139 8.49 30.51 -9.72
N ASN A 140 7.96 29.29 -9.86
CA ASN A 140 6.54 29.01 -9.75
C ASN A 140 6.14 28.84 -8.28
N GLU A 141 4.99 29.38 -7.88
CA GLU A 141 4.47 29.29 -6.51
C GLU A 141 4.17 27.86 -6.04
N ASN A 142 3.91 26.95 -6.98
CA ASN A 142 3.70 25.52 -6.73
C ASN A 142 5.00 24.70 -6.89
N ALA A 143 6.13 25.36 -7.17
CA ALA A 143 7.42 24.70 -7.19
C ALA A 143 7.74 24.22 -5.77
N ARG A 144 8.18 22.97 -5.69
CA ARG A 144 8.60 22.29 -4.48
C ARG A 144 9.87 21.51 -4.77
N GLN A 145 10.75 21.47 -3.80
CA GLN A 145 11.91 20.59 -3.84
C GLN A 145 11.48 19.18 -3.44
N TYR A 146 12.18 18.19 -3.97
CA TYR A 146 11.98 16.80 -3.63
C TYR A 146 13.27 16.02 -3.88
N ASN A 147 13.44 14.90 -3.20
CA ASN A 147 14.48 13.93 -3.50
C ASN A 147 13.94 12.50 -3.62
N LEU A 148 12.63 12.30 -3.47
CA LEU A 148 11.93 11.04 -3.71
C LEU A 148 10.61 11.31 -4.45
N LYS A 149 10.25 10.43 -5.37
CA LYS A 149 9.07 10.58 -6.21
C LYS A 149 8.32 9.27 -6.36
N TYR A 150 7.01 9.33 -6.15
CA TYR A 150 6.07 8.27 -6.45
C TYR A 150 5.15 8.69 -7.59
N GLU A 151 4.89 7.77 -8.53
CA GLU A 151 3.82 7.92 -9.51
C GLU A 151 2.98 6.65 -9.56
N TYR A 152 1.66 6.79 -9.53
CA TYR A 152 0.76 5.70 -9.91
C TYR A 152 0.13 6.00 -11.26
N LYS A 153 0.57 5.27 -12.29
CA LYS A 153 0.07 5.34 -13.65
C LYS A 153 -0.78 4.10 -13.95
N PRO A 154 -2.11 4.21 -13.94
CA PRO A 154 -2.97 3.11 -14.35
C PRO A 154 -2.60 2.65 -15.76
N ALA A 155 -2.50 1.35 -15.97
CA ALA A 155 -2.25 0.76 -17.27
C ALA A 155 -3.56 0.16 -17.81
N PRO A 156 -3.79 0.22 -19.14
CA PRO A 156 -4.89 -0.52 -19.73
C PRO A 156 -4.73 -2.01 -19.45
N PRO A 157 -5.84 -2.74 -19.22
CA PRO A 157 -5.78 -4.20 -19.09
C PRO A 157 -5.14 -4.78 -20.36
N LEU A 158 -4.23 -5.73 -20.18
CA LEU A 158 -3.62 -6.45 -21.29
C LEU A 158 -4.72 -7.22 -22.03
N VAL A 159 -5.02 -6.82 -23.27
CA VAL A 159 -5.95 -7.54 -24.12
C VAL A 159 -5.23 -8.76 -24.70
N THR A 160 -5.37 -9.92 -24.06
CA THR A 160 -4.94 -11.20 -24.61
C THR A 160 -6.03 -11.78 -25.51
N THR A 161 -6.27 -11.19 -26.68
CA THR A 161 -7.11 -11.82 -27.70
C THR A 161 -6.34 -12.96 -28.36
N ILE A 162 -6.63 -14.19 -27.94
CA ILE A 162 -6.18 -15.44 -28.59
C ILE A 162 -6.92 -15.75 -29.90
N THR A 163 -7.91 -14.93 -30.28
CA THR A 163 -8.62 -15.04 -31.56
C THR A 163 -9.00 -13.64 -32.05
N PRO A 164 -8.68 -13.26 -33.30
CA PRO A 164 -9.15 -12.01 -33.86
C PRO A 164 -10.69 -12.02 -33.95
N PRO A 165 -11.37 -10.96 -33.51
CA PRO A 165 -12.82 -10.88 -33.61
C PRO A 165 -13.25 -10.80 -35.09
N PRO A 166 -14.42 -11.36 -35.46
CA PRO A 166 -14.94 -11.30 -36.83
C PRO A 166 -15.37 -9.90 -37.30
N PHE A 167 -15.35 -8.91 -36.40
CA PHE A 167 -15.71 -7.52 -36.66
C PHE A 167 -14.72 -6.56 -35.98
N PRO A 168 -14.48 -5.36 -36.53
CA PRO A 168 -13.70 -4.34 -35.84
C PRO A 168 -14.40 -3.98 -34.53
N ILE A 169 -13.80 -4.35 -33.40
CA ILE A 169 -14.23 -3.86 -32.09
C ILE A 169 -13.79 -2.40 -32.01
N PRO A 170 -14.67 -1.45 -31.67
CA PRO A 170 -14.23 -0.10 -31.38
C PRO A 170 -13.18 -0.14 -30.27
N THR A 171 -12.01 0.44 -30.51
CA THR A 171 -10.95 0.55 -29.49
C THR A 171 -11.52 1.34 -28.33
N ALA A 172 -11.80 0.68 -27.20
CA ALA A 172 -12.19 1.37 -25.99
C ALA A 172 -11.04 2.28 -25.55
N THR A 173 -11.28 3.58 -25.45
CA THR A 173 -10.32 4.51 -24.86
C THR A 173 -10.18 4.17 -23.38
N PHE A 174 -8.96 3.93 -22.92
CA PHE A 174 -8.69 3.63 -21.51
C PHE A 174 -8.98 4.85 -20.64
N ASP A 175 -9.95 4.74 -19.72
CA ASP A 175 -10.23 5.76 -18.72
C ASP A 175 -9.25 5.65 -17.55
N ALA A 176 -8.12 6.35 -17.66
CA ALA A 176 -7.10 6.38 -16.63
C ALA A 176 -7.60 7.03 -15.32
N LEU A 177 -8.48 8.03 -15.37
CA LEU A 177 -9.02 8.65 -14.15
C LEU A 177 -9.98 7.71 -13.44
N GLY A 178 -10.84 7.03 -14.19
CA GLY A 178 -11.67 5.94 -13.68
C GLY A 178 -10.84 4.83 -13.03
N ALA A 179 -9.68 4.52 -13.61
CA ALA A 179 -8.76 3.49 -13.10
C ALA A 179 -7.94 3.91 -11.86
N ILE A 180 -7.86 5.21 -11.53
CA ILE A 180 -7.41 5.66 -10.19
C ILE A 180 -8.45 5.28 -9.13
N GLY A 181 -9.72 5.27 -9.52
CA GLY A 181 -10.85 4.84 -8.69
C GLY A 181 -11.28 5.86 -7.63
N THR A 182 -12.37 5.51 -6.94
CA THR A 182 -12.89 6.24 -5.78
C THR A 182 -12.59 5.45 -4.52
N GLY A 183 -11.73 5.98 -3.65
CA GLY A 183 -11.32 5.26 -2.44
C GLY A 183 -10.16 5.89 -1.71
N ARG A 184 -9.66 5.13 -0.74
CA ARG A 184 -8.60 5.49 0.18
C ARG A 184 -7.25 5.06 -0.34
N TRP A 185 -6.32 5.99 -0.34
CA TRP A 185 -4.90 5.75 -0.54
C TRP A 185 -4.19 5.81 0.79
N THR A 186 -3.27 4.88 1.00
CA THR A 186 -2.36 4.88 2.16
C THR A 186 -0.93 4.79 1.67
N TYR A 187 -0.03 5.65 2.13
CA TYR A 187 1.38 5.63 1.74
C TYR A 187 2.31 5.80 2.94
N TRP A 188 3.52 5.25 2.83
CA TRP A 188 4.55 5.31 3.87
C TRP A 188 5.94 5.20 3.25
N LEU A 189 6.97 5.49 4.05
CA LEU A 189 8.36 5.29 3.67
C LEU A 189 8.96 4.06 4.32
N GLU A 190 9.81 3.36 3.58
CA GLU A 190 10.64 2.25 4.03
C GLU A 190 12.14 2.59 3.88
N ASP A 191 12.98 2.04 4.76
CA ASP A 191 14.43 2.06 4.62
C ASP A 191 14.94 0.94 3.68
N ASP A 192 16.27 0.83 3.54
CA ASP A 192 16.93 -0.17 2.69
C ASP A 192 16.83 -1.60 3.24
N GLN A 193 16.32 -1.78 4.47
CA GLN A 193 15.99 -3.08 5.04
C GLN A 193 14.48 -3.40 4.98
N GLY A 194 13.66 -2.49 4.43
CA GLY A 194 12.21 -2.65 4.32
C GLY A 194 11.43 -2.32 5.60
N ASN A 195 12.06 -1.67 6.58
CA ASN A 195 11.35 -1.23 7.78
C ASN A 195 10.55 0.03 7.48
N ILE A 196 9.33 0.10 7.98
CA ILE A 196 8.51 1.33 7.92
C ILE A 196 9.15 2.38 8.84
N VAL A 197 9.47 3.55 8.27
CA VAL A 197 10.17 4.65 8.95
C VAL A 197 9.32 5.90 9.18
N THR A 198 8.05 5.89 8.76
CA THR A 198 7.07 6.97 8.94
C THR A 198 5.77 6.43 9.53
N GLU A 199 4.91 7.34 10.01
CA GLU A 199 3.49 7.00 10.10
C GLU A 199 2.91 6.76 8.69
N LYS A 200 1.85 5.94 8.61
CA LYS A 200 1.09 5.74 7.38
C LYS A 200 0.21 6.95 7.12
N MET A 201 0.42 7.59 5.97
CA MET A 201 -0.34 8.74 5.53
C MET A 201 -1.55 8.31 4.71
N ILE A 202 -2.68 8.99 4.91
CA ILE A 202 -3.95 8.61 4.30
C ILE A 202 -4.56 9.79 3.56
N PHE A 203 -5.12 9.53 2.38
CA PHE A 203 -5.99 10.47 1.69
C PHE A 203 -7.04 9.73 0.86
N ASP A 204 -8.21 10.34 0.69
CA ASP A 204 -9.26 9.81 -0.17
C ASP A 204 -9.26 10.55 -1.51
N THR A 205 -9.53 9.85 -2.60
CA THR A 205 -9.62 10.44 -3.94
C THR A 205 -10.75 9.82 -4.77
N ASN A 206 -11.08 10.47 -5.88
CA ASN A 206 -12.02 9.99 -6.89
C ASN A 206 -11.60 10.49 -8.29
N PRO A 207 -12.15 9.93 -9.38
CA PRO A 207 -11.79 10.33 -10.75
C PRO A 207 -11.96 11.82 -11.05
N GLY A 208 -12.90 12.49 -10.38
CA GLY A 208 -13.17 13.92 -10.51
C GLY A 208 -12.27 14.82 -9.66
N ASN A 209 -11.48 14.28 -8.72
CA ASN A 209 -10.64 15.07 -7.83
C ASN A 209 -9.42 15.61 -8.57
N PRO A 210 -9.30 16.92 -8.86
CA PRO A 210 -8.14 17.47 -9.58
C PRO A 210 -6.86 17.50 -8.74
N ARG A 211 -6.94 17.31 -7.42
CA ARG A 211 -5.82 17.44 -6.49
C ARG A 211 -5.04 16.13 -6.33
N ARG A 212 -4.37 15.72 -7.41
CA ARG A 212 -3.65 14.42 -7.50
C ARG A 212 -2.12 14.56 -7.46
N GLU A 213 -1.62 15.77 -7.29
CA GLU A 213 -0.22 15.98 -6.94
C GLU A 213 -0.13 16.31 -5.46
N ILE A 214 0.66 15.52 -4.74
CA ILE A 214 0.80 15.62 -3.30
C ILE A 214 2.25 15.93 -3.02
N TRP A 215 2.53 16.93 -2.20
CA TRP A 215 3.88 17.21 -1.71
C TRP A 215 3.95 17.04 -0.20
N ILE A 216 5.02 16.42 0.28
CA ILE A 216 5.25 16.18 1.70
C ILE A 216 6.74 16.25 2.03
N HIS A 217 7.05 16.79 3.20
CA HIS A 217 8.40 16.92 3.72
C HIS A 217 8.53 16.20 5.05
N TRP A 218 9.41 15.21 5.09
CA TRP A 218 9.85 14.55 6.31
C TRP A 218 11.26 15.00 6.74
N ILE A 219 11.46 15.10 8.04
CA ILE A 219 12.77 15.33 8.64
C ILE A 219 13.21 14.06 9.37
N LYS A 220 14.42 13.60 9.06
CA LYS A 220 15.12 12.59 9.86
C LYS A 220 15.63 13.22 11.14
N ALA A 221 15.08 12.81 12.28
CA ALA A 221 15.59 13.23 13.58
C ALA A 221 17.07 12.81 13.72
N ARG A 222 17.86 13.64 14.41
CA ARG A 222 19.28 13.37 14.67
C ARG A 222 19.46 12.24 15.69
#